data_AF-B6AG03-F1
#
_entry.id   AF-B6AG03-F1
#
_cell.length_a   1.000
_cell.length_b   1.000
_cell.length_c   1.000
_cell.angle_alpha   90.00
_cell.angle_beta   90.00
_cell.angle_gamma   90.00
#
_symmetry.space_group_name_H-M   'P 1'
#
loop_
_entity.id
_entity.type
_entity.pdbx_description
1 polymer ?
#
loop_
_entity_poly.entity_id
_entity_poly.type
_entity_poly.pdbx_seq_one_letter_code
_entity_poly.pdbx_strand_id
1 'polypeptide(L)'
;MTIILALVGAYEPQISTECISQAYRCLQKIYSGDVIIVAVGNHHTEHRKDCLSIKVKGREITNFTHSNSSYTSTEKYYNQFQIWTRSIFSILLKLKRRFEQIYSIKASSTSTLIIGLTSVDIFPSNQYHFSYGQTDAENGLAIVSGYRIYKRGDTNNRLVKVLLHEYGHLMKLTHCECSCIMSIVSSLSELDERPLKFCSSCINQLLQNNESVSPKNLLILSPGSE
;
A
#
# COMPACT_ATOMS: atom_id res chain seq x y z
N MET A 1 -2.80 -16.64 0.79
CA MET A 1 -2.65 -15.24 1.23
C MET A 1 -3.45 -14.36 0.27
N THR A 2 -3.89 -13.17 0.68
CA THR A 2 -4.51 -12.15 -0.19
C THR A 2 -3.89 -10.80 0.14
N ILE A 3 -3.57 -10.00 -0.88
CA ILE A 3 -3.10 -8.62 -0.71
C ILE A 3 -4.25 -7.68 -1.05
N ILE A 4 -4.52 -6.72 -0.17
CA ILE A 4 -5.53 -5.68 -0.38
C ILE A 4 -4.81 -4.32 -0.50
N LEU A 5 -4.94 -3.67 -1.65
CA LEU A 5 -4.62 -2.26 -1.83
C LEU A 5 -5.83 -1.42 -1.39
N ALA A 6 -5.76 -0.82 -0.20
CA ALA A 6 -6.85 -0.04 0.38
C ALA A 6 -6.64 1.46 0.10
N LEU A 7 -7.51 2.09 -0.67
CA LEU A 7 -7.49 3.54 -0.91
C LEU A 7 -8.16 4.25 0.29
N VAL A 8 -7.35 4.80 1.20
CA VAL A 8 -7.81 5.44 2.45
C VAL A 8 -7.59 6.95 2.34
N GLY A 9 -8.64 7.69 1.95
CA GLY A 9 -8.49 9.11 1.66
C GLY A 9 -7.45 9.36 0.56
N ALA A 10 -7.43 8.50 -0.46
CA ALA A 10 -6.64 8.69 -1.67
C ALA A 10 -7.48 9.47 -2.69
N TYR A 11 -6.89 10.54 -3.20
CA TYR A 11 -7.51 11.49 -4.11
C TYR A 11 -6.50 11.92 -5.17
N GLU A 12 -7.00 12.19 -6.38
CA GLU A 12 -6.26 12.99 -7.35
C GLU A 12 -5.99 14.39 -6.78
N PRO A 13 -4.86 15.01 -7.14
CA PRO A 13 -3.84 14.43 -8.02
C PRO A 13 -2.75 13.63 -7.28
N GLN A 14 -2.81 13.54 -5.94
CA GLN A 14 -1.71 12.98 -5.15
C GLN A 14 -1.51 11.46 -5.31
N ILE A 15 -2.56 10.72 -5.62
CA ILE A 15 -2.50 9.31 -5.99
C ILE A 15 -3.36 9.14 -7.23
N SER A 16 -2.72 9.03 -8.39
CA SER A 16 -3.45 8.89 -9.64
C SER A 16 -3.87 7.46 -9.94
N THR A 17 -4.87 7.31 -10.81
CA THR A 17 -5.29 5.99 -11.33
C THR A 17 -4.12 5.22 -11.98
N GLU A 18 -3.23 5.93 -12.68
CA GLU A 18 -2.02 5.36 -13.27
C GLU A 18 -1.06 4.85 -12.19
N CYS A 19 -0.85 5.61 -11.11
CA CYS A 19 0.00 5.17 -9.99
C CYS A 19 -0.56 3.90 -9.33
N ILE A 20 -1.88 3.83 -9.14
CA ILE A 20 -2.58 2.65 -8.59
C ILE A 20 -2.41 1.45 -9.53
N SER A 21 -2.57 1.65 -10.84
CA SER A 21 -2.40 0.61 -11.87
C SER A 21 -0.98 0.06 -11.87
N GLN A 22 0.03 0.92 -11.81
CA GLN A 22 1.44 0.52 -11.75
C GLN A 22 1.76 -0.26 -10.46
N ALA A 23 1.28 0.20 -9.31
CA ALA A 23 1.42 -0.50 -8.04
C ALA A 23 0.81 -1.90 -8.09
N TYR A 24 -0.42 -2.01 -8.60
CA TYR A 24 -1.11 -3.30 -8.78
C TYR A 24 -0.31 -4.25 -9.69
N ARG A 25 0.11 -3.79 -10.86
CA ARG A 25 0.91 -4.58 -11.82
C ARG A 25 2.23 -5.04 -11.20
N CYS A 26 2.91 -4.18 -10.44
CA CYS A 26 4.16 -4.54 -9.78
C CYS A 26 3.96 -5.61 -8.70
N LEU A 27 2.90 -5.51 -7.90
CA LEU A 27 2.56 -6.55 -6.93
C LEU A 27 2.24 -7.88 -7.61
N GLN A 28 1.44 -7.88 -8.68
CA GLN A 28 1.12 -9.10 -9.44
C GLN A 28 2.34 -9.76 -10.08
N LYS A 29 3.38 -8.98 -10.43
CA LYS A 29 4.65 -9.55 -10.91
C LYS A 29 5.33 -10.36 -9.82
N ILE A 30 5.38 -9.86 -8.59
CA ILE A 30 6.15 -10.51 -7.49
C ILE A 30 5.34 -11.51 -6.68
N TYR A 31 4.02 -11.41 -6.70
CA TYR A 31 3.11 -12.20 -5.89
C TYR A 31 2.12 -12.97 -6.76
N SER A 32 2.06 -14.29 -6.59
CA SER A 32 1.24 -15.18 -7.43
C SER A 32 -0.20 -15.37 -6.95
N GLY A 33 -0.57 -14.79 -5.80
CA GLY A 33 -1.93 -14.89 -5.27
C GLY A 33 -2.81 -13.69 -5.62
N ASP A 34 -3.97 -13.60 -4.96
CA ASP A 34 -4.95 -12.56 -5.25
C ASP A 34 -4.51 -11.18 -4.71
N VAL A 35 -4.51 -10.18 -5.60
CA VAL A 35 -4.37 -8.75 -5.26
C VAL A 35 -5.72 -8.08 -5.52
N ILE A 36 -6.30 -7.43 -4.51
CA ILE A 36 -7.61 -6.79 -4.57
C ILE A 36 -7.45 -5.29 -4.28
N ILE A 37 -8.16 -4.43 -5.01
CA ILE A 37 -8.21 -2.99 -4.74
C ILE A 37 -9.54 -2.65 -4.07
N VAL A 38 -9.51 -1.91 -2.96
CA VAL A 38 -10.69 -1.52 -2.19
C VAL A 38 -10.63 -0.04 -1.87
N ALA A 39 -11.68 0.72 -2.18
CA ALA A 39 -11.81 2.11 -1.73
C ALA A 39 -12.48 2.19 -0.34
N VAL A 40 -11.94 3.02 0.55
CA VAL A 40 -12.41 3.19 1.93
C VAL A 40 -12.84 4.64 2.15
N GLY A 41 -14.14 4.91 2.20
CA GLY A 41 -14.70 6.23 2.49
C GLY A 41 -16.17 6.40 2.13
N ASN A 42 -16.81 7.42 2.71
CA ASN A 42 -18.15 7.91 2.35
C ASN A 42 -17.99 9.34 1.80
N HIS A 43 -18.63 9.62 0.66
CA HIS A 43 -18.66 10.90 -0.10
C HIS A 43 -17.52 11.14 -1.12
N HIS A 44 -17.96 11.39 -2.35
CA HIS A 44 -17.26 11.96 -3.52
C HIS A 44 -15.76 11.61 -3.67
N THR A 45 -15.44 10.38 -4.07
CA THR A 45 -14.20 10.12 -4.81
C THR A 45 -14.54 10.08 -6.30
N GLU A 46 -13.90 10.91 -7.13
CA GLU A 46 -14.07 10.82 -8.60
C GLU A 46 -13.63 9.45 -9.14
N HIS A 47 -12.71 8.78 -8.43
CA HIS A 47 -12.30 7.40 -8.70
C HIS A 47 -13.42 6.36 -8.55
N ARG A 48 -14.58 6.70 -7.99
CA ARG A 48 -15.69 5.74 -7.82
C ARG A 48 -16.25 5.23 -9.14
N LYS A 49 -16.04 5.96 -10.25
CA LYS A 49 -16.46 5.53 -11.59
C LYS A 49 -15.51 4.50 -12.23
N ASP A 50 -14.23 4.52 -11.86
CA ASP A 50 -13.21 3.63 -12.43
C ASP A 50 -12.79 2.50 -11.46
N CYS A 51 -13.00 2.70 -10.17
CA CYS A 51 -12.80 1.69 -9.13
C CYS A 51 -14.13 1.07 -8.75
N LEU A 52 -14.64 0.10 -9.52
CA LEU A 52 -15.31 -1.10 -9.00
C LEU A 52 -15.76 -2.02 -10.16
N SER A 53 -14.83 -2.81 -10.68
CA SER A 53 -15.14 -4.19 -11.09
C SER A 53 -14.16 -5.12 -10.37
N ILE A 54 -14.61 -5.65 -9.24
CA ILE A 54 -13.85 -6.58 -8.41
C ILE A 54 -14.01 -7.96 -9.04
N LYS A 55 -12.98 -8.45 -9.75
CA LYS A 55 -12.92 -9.83 -10.24
C LYS A 55 -12.11 -10.69 -9.26
N VAL A 56 -12.80 -11.42 -8.39
CA VAL A 56 -12.21 -12.54 -7.64
C VAL A 56 -12.80 -13.82 -8.23
N LYS A 57 -11.99 -14.61 -8.95
CA LYS A 57 -12.34 -15.95 -9.50
C LYS A 57 -13.81 -16.10 -9.94
N GLY A 58 -14.29 -15.21 -10.82
CA GLY A 58 -15.64 -15.32 -11.40
C GLY A 58 -16.82 -14.95 -10.48
N ARG A 59 -16.58 -14.34 -9.31
CA ARG A 59 -17.64 -13.75 -8.48
C ARG A 59 -17.41 -12.25 -8.36
N GLU A 60 -18.38 -11.50 -8.89
CA GLU A 60 -18.45 -10.06 -8.80
C GLU A 60 -18.94 -9.68 -7.40
N ILE A 61 -18.18 -8.85 -6.69
CA ILE A 61 -18.54 -8.37 -5.35
C ILE A 61 -18.85 -6.88 -5.47
N THR A 62 -20.11 -6.53 -5.24
CA THR A 62 -20.54 -5.13 -5.14
C THR A 62 -20.62 -4.73 -3.66
N ASN A 63 -19.98 -3.60 -3.33
CA ASN A 63 -20.20 -2.79 -2.13
C ASN A 63 -19.66 -3.30 -0.77
N PHE A 64 -18.41 -2.94 -0.45
CA PHE A 64 -17.98 -2.78 0.95
C PHE A 64 -18.43 -1.40 1.48
N THR A 65 -19.73 -1.23 1.73
CA THR A 65 -20.21 -0.10 2.52
C THR A 65 -19.97 -0.41 4.00
N HIS A 66 -19.20 0.45 4.67
CA HIS A 66 -19.09 0.39 6.13
C HIS A 66 -20.46 0.81 6.70
N SER A 67 -21.07 -0.04 7.51
CA SER A 67 -22.32 0.29 8.21
C SER A 67 -22.10 1.53 9.08
N ASN A 68 -23.04 2.46 8.97
CA ASN A 68 -23.14 3.75 9.67
C ASN A 68 -22.57 3.72 11.11
N SER A 69 -21.33 4.17 11.26
CA SER A 69 -20.95 4.90 12.47
C SER A 69 -20.78 6.35 12.04
N SER A 70 -21.59 7.22 12.61
CA SER A 70 -21.59 8.68 12.42
C SER A 70 -20.19 9.25 12.62
N TYR A 71 -19.43 9.38 11.53
CA TYR A 71 -18.35 10.35 11.42
C TYR A 71 -18.98 11.61 10.88
N THR A 72 -19.15 12.59 11.77
CA THR A 72 -19.56 13.95 11.42
C THR A 72 -18.59 14.50 10.37
N SER A 73 -19.17 15.17 9.38
CA SER A 73 -18.50 15.82 8.25
C SER A 73 -17.25 16.60 8.69
N THR A 74 -16.07 16.08 8.33
CA THR A 74 -14.78 16.72 8.60
C THR A 74 -14.22 17.47 7.39
N GLU A 75 -15.08 18.05 6.53
CA GLU A 75 -14.64 18.89 5.40
C GLU A 75 -13.86 20.15 5.84
N LYS A 76 -13.91 20.54 7.12
CA LYS A 76 -13.24 21.74 7.66
C LYS A 76 -11.79 21.57 8.15
N TYR A 77 -11.26 20.34 8.26
CA TYR A 77 -9.89 20.10 8.78
C TYR A 77 -8.84 19.78 7.70
N TYR A 78 -9.22 19.93 6.43
CA TYR A 78 -8.39 19.62 5.26
C TYR A 78 -7.40 20.77 4.91
N ASN A 79 -6.91 21.54 5.89
CA ASN A 79 -6.00 22.66 5.62
C ASN A 79 -4.66 22.64 6.38
N GLN A 80 -4.32 21.55 7.09
CA GLN A 80 -2.99 21.28 7.65
C GLN A 80 -2.83 19.75 7.84
N PHE A 81 -2.53 19.03 6.76
CA PHE A 81 -2.77 17.58 6.62
C PHE A 81 -1.75 16.63 7.26
N GLN A 82 -1.47 16.78 8.55
CA GLN A 82 -0.69 15.79 9.28
C GLN A 82 -1.63 14.77 9.92
N ILE A 83 -1.44 13.48 9.66
CA ILE A 83 -2.14 12.41 10.36
C ILE A 83 -1.17 11.44 11.03
N TRP A 84 -1.50 11.05 12.25
CA TRP A 84 -0.80 9.97 12.94
C TRP A 84 -1.05 8.64 12.25
N THR A 85 0.00 7.86 11.97
CA THR A 85 -0.15 6.56 11.31
C THR A 85 -1.03 5.59 12.10
N ARG A 86 -1.02 5.68 13.44
CA ARG A 86 -1.93 4.90 14.32
C ARG A 86 -3.41 5.04 13.94
N SER A 87 -3.83 6.21 13.45
CA SER A 87 -5.21 6.46 13.04
C SER A 87 -5.55 5.69 11.77
N ILE A 88 -4.64 5.68 10.78
CA ILE A 88 -4.81 4.92 9.55
C ILE A 88 -4.73 3.41 9.83
N PHE A 89 -3.76 2.96 10.63
CA PHE A 89 -3.66 1.54 11.01
C PHE A 89 -4.93 1.04 11.70
N SER A 90 -5.57 1.84 12.55
CA SER A 90 -6.86 1.50 13.15
C SER A 90 -7.96 1.25 12.10
N ILE A 91 -8.00 2.05 11.04
CA ILE A 91 -8.93 1.88 9.92
C ILE A 91 -8.61 0.58 9.15
N LEU A 92 -7.34 0.38 8.79
CA LEU A 92 -6.90 -0.81 8.06
C LEU A 92 -7.13 -2.10 8.85
N LEU A 93 -6.92 -2.08 10.17
CA LEU A 93 -7.17 -3.23 11.04
C LEU A 93 -8.66 -3.60 11.09
N LYS A 94 -9.55 -2.59 11.16
CA LYS A 94 -11.01 -2.82 11.08
C LYS A 94 -11.41 -3.41 9.73
N LEU A 95 -10.85 -2.88 8.63
CA LEU A 95 -11.07 -3.42 7.29
C LEU A 95 -10.62 -4.87 7.18
N LYS A 96 -9.41 -5.19 7.66
CA LYS A 96 -8.86 -6.56 7.68
C LYS A 96 -9.77 -7.52 8.42
N ARG A 97 -10.13 -7.20 9.67
CA ARG A 97 -11.00 -8.05 10.49
C ARG A 97 -12.35 -8.30 9.82
N ARG A 98 -12.95 -7.28 9.21
CA ARG A 98 -14.23 -7.41 8.50
C ARG A 98 -14.11 -8.28 7.25
N PHE A 99 -13.04 -8.11 6.48
CA PHE A 99 -12.75 -8.95 5.31
C PHE A 99 -12.58 -10.41 5.72
N GLU A 100 -11.72 -10.69 6.70
CA GLU A 100 -11.46 -12.03 7.20
C GLU A 100 -12.74 -12.70 7.74
N GLN A 101 -13.58 -11.94 8.45
CA GLN A 101 -14.86 -12.42 8.94
C GLN A 101 -15.83 -12.80 7.79
N ILE A 102 -15.99 -11.93 6.78
CA ILE A 102 -16.91 -12.17 5.66
C ILE A 102 -16.51 -13.43 4.87
N TYR A 103 -15.22 -13.63 4.67
CA TYR A 103 -14.71 -14.78 3.90
C TYR A 103 -14.36 -16.00 4.75
N SER A 104 -14.66 -15.98 6.05
CA SER A 104 -14.31 -17.05 6.99
C SER A 104 -12.81 -17.42 6.94
N ILE A 105 -11.94 -16.44 6.70
CA ILE A 105 -10.50 -16.61 6.68
C ILE A 105 -10.03 -16.65 8.14
N LYS A 106 -9.26 -17.67 8.50
CA LYS A 106 -8.64 -17.74 9.83
C LYS A 106 -7.72 -16.53 10.01
N ALA A 107 -8.02 -15.73 11.04
CA ALA A 107 -7.25 -14.53 11.34
C ALA A 107 -5.77 -14.88 11.56
N SER A 108 -4.91 -14.30 10.74
CA SER A 108 -3.46 -14.36 10.92
C SER A 108 -2.81 -13.11 10.35
N SER A 109 -1.58 -12.83 10.77
CA SER A 109 -0.81 -11.70 10.26
C SER A 109 -0.47 -11.85 8.77
N THR A 110 -0.48 -13.07 8.25
CA THR A 110 -0.02 -13.43 6.89
C THR A 110 -1.13 -13.90 5.96
N SER A 111 -2.33 -14.21 6.46
CA SER A 111 -3.44 -14.68 5.63
C SER A 111 -3.98 -13.56 4.73
N THR A 112 -4.09 -12.35 5.30
CA THR A 112 -4.51 -11.13 4.61
C THR A 112 -3.50 -10.02 4.87
N LEU A 113 -2.93 -9.43 3.83
CA LEU A 113 -2.10 -8.23 3.93
C LEU A 113 -2.90 -7.03 3.43
N ILE A 114 -2.79 -5.89 4.10
CA ILE A 114 -3.39 -4.65 3.62
C ILE A 114 -2.33 -3.57 3.48
N ILE A 115 -2.21 -3.00 2.29
CA ILE A 115 -1.38 -1.82 2.02
C ILE A 115 -2.34 -0.66 1.76
N GLY A 116 -2.40 0.28 2.71
CA GLY A 116 -3.19 1.51 2.60
C GLY A 116 -2.47 2.57 1.77
N LEU A 117 -3.12 3.08 0.73
CA LEU A 117 -2.67 4.24 -0.04
C LEU A 117 -3.43 5.48 0.45
N THR A 118 -2.72 6.57 0.74
CA THR A 118 -3.34 7.79 1.27
C THR A 118 -2.74 9.08 0.70
N SER A 119 -3.58 10.08 0.45
CA SER A 119 -3.14 11.39 -0.06
C SER A 119 -2.78 12.38 1.05
N VAL A 120 -2.84 11.97 2.33
CA VAL A 120 -2.49 12.82 3.49
C VAL A 120 -1.07 12.55 4.00
N ASP A 121 -0.46 13.54 4.63
CA ASP A 121 0.91 13.45 5.16
C ASP A 121 0.93 12.62 6.44
N ILE A 122 1.83 11.65 6.55
CA ILE A 122 1.83 10.68 7.65
C ILE A 122 2.99 10.89 8.62
N PHE A 123 2.69 10.74 9.91
CA PHE A 123 3.63 10.96 11.02
C PHE A 123 3.62 9.75 11.97
N PRO A 124 4.72 8.95 12.01
CA PRO A 124 4.79 7.74 12.81
C PRO A 124 4.76 7.96 14.33
N SER A 125 5.49 8.96 14.82
CA SER A 125 5.82 9.08 16.25
C SER A 125 5.69 10.48 16.82
N ASN A 126 6.05 11.52 16.06
CA ASN A 126 5.84 12.92 16.43
C ASN A 126 5.54 13.79 15.19
N GLN A 127 5.18 15.06 15.40
CA GLN A 127 4.82 16.03 14.36
C GLN A 127 5.99 16.57 13.53
N TYR A 128 7.23 16.20 13.87
CA TYR A 128 8.44 16.71 13.22
C TYR A 128 9.06 15.73 12.22
N HIS A 129 8.73 14.44 12.34
CA HIS A 129 9.24 13.39 11.45
C HIS A 129 8.09 12.77 10.65
N PHE A 130 7.99 13.18 9.39
CA PHE A 130 7.10 12.55 8.43
C PHE A 130 7.70 11.22 7.94
N SER A 131 6.88 10.39 7.31
CA SER A 131 7.35 9.23 6.55
C SER A 131 6.68 9.14 5.18
N TYR A 132 7.32 8.46 4.23
CA TYR A 132 6.69 8.08 2.96
C TYR A 132 5.81 6.83 3.11
N GLY A 133 6.17 5.96 4.05
CA GLY A 133 5.43 4.74 4.37
C GLY A 133 5.68 4.27 5.79
N GLN A 134 4.85 3.37 6.28
CA GLN A 134 5.09 2.68 7.54
C GLN A 134 4.41 1.31 7.53
N THR A 135 5.07 0.33 8.13
CA THR A 135 4.56 -1.04 8.24
C THR A 135 4.36 -1.47 9.69
N ASP A 136 3.20 -2.07 9.95
CA ASP A 136 2.89 -2.91 11.10
C ASP A 136 2.86 -4.37 10.63
N ALA A 137 4.04 -4.99 10.64
CA ALA A 137 4.23 -6.35 10.14
C ALA A 137 3.57 -7.40 11.06
N GLU A 138 3.29 -7.06 12.32
CA GLU A 138 2.62 -7.96 13.26
C GLU A 138 1.15 -8.11 12.90
N ASN A 139 0.49 -7.04 12.48
CA ASN A 139 -0.89 -7.07 12.04
C ASN A 139 -1.05 -7.28 10.52
N GLY A 140 0.04 -7.28 9.75
CA GLY A 140 0.03 -7.44 8.30
C GLY A 140 -0.51 -6.21 7.58
N LEU A 141 -0.20 -5.02 8.10
CA LEU A 141 -0.71 -3.73 7.62
C LEU A 141 0.45 -2.83 7.20
N ALA A 142 0.31 -2.11 6.11
CA ALA A 142 1.24 -1.09 5.66
C ALA A 142 0.50 0.17 5.21
N ILE A 143 1.19 1.31 5.21
CA ILE A 143 0.69 2.59 4.75
C ILE A 143 1.71 3.18 3.77
N VAL A 144 1.24 3.75 2.68
CA VAL A 144 2.04 4.51 1.70
C VAL A 144 1.34 5.86 1.49
N SER A 145 2.07 6.94 1.70
CA SER A 145 1.58 8.31 1.51
C SER A 145 2.04 8.89 0.17
N GLY A 146 1.08 9.29 -0.66
CA GLY A 146 1.34 10.05 -1.88
C GLY A 146 1.57 11.55 -1.64
N TYR A 147 1.31 12.06 -0.43
CA TYR A 147 1.27 13.50 -0.15
C TYR A 147 2.56 14.24 -0.54
N ARG A 148 3.72 13.71 -0.12
CA ARG A 148 5.02 14.33 -0.40
C ARG A 148 5.63 13.87 -1.73
N ILE A 149 5.21 12.72 -2.24
CA ILE A 149 5.61 12.21 -3.55
C ILE A 149 5.07 13.13 -4.64
N TYR A 150 3.77 13.43 -4.58
CA TYR A 150 3.10 14.21 -5.61
C TYR A 150 3.48 15.70 -5.63
N LYS A 151 3.93 16.29 -4.51
CA LYS A 151 4.39 17.70 -4.50
C LYS A 151 5.47 17.99 -5.57
N ARG A 152 6.13 16.97 -6.10
CA ARG A 152 7.09 17.05 -7.21
C ARG A 152 6.75 16.10 -8.38
N GLY A 153 5.50 15.63 -8.46
CA GLY A 153 5.04 14.55 -9.35
C GLY A 153 5.55 13.16 -8.94
N ASP A 154 4.84 12.09 -9.30
CA ASP A 154 5.33 10.70 -9.13
C ASP A 154 6.33 10.32 -10.25
N THR A 155 7.41 11.08 -10.32
CA THR A 155 8.53 10.78 -11.22
C THR A 155 9.31 9.58 -10.68
N ASN A 156 9.85 8.75 -11.58
CA ASN A 156 10.64 7.56 -11.22
C ASN A 156 9.91 6.48 -10.40
N ASN A 157 8.57 6.43 -10.41
CA ASN A 157 7.77 5.42 -9.73
C ASN A 157 7.98 5.42 -8.19
N ARG A 158 8.10 6.61 -7.59
CA ARG A 158 8.32 6.76 -6.14
C ARG A 158 7.23 6.07 -5.34
N LEU A 159 5.95 6.19 -5.72
CA LEU A 159 4.86 5.53 -4.99
C LEU A 159 5.05 4.01 -4.98
N VAL A 160 5.34 3.43 -6.15
CA VAL A 160 5.62 1.99 -6.29
C VAL A 160 6.85 1.60 -5.48
N LYS A 161 7.91 2.42 -5.46
CA LYS A 161 9.13 2.12 -4.70
C LYS A 161 8.85 2.04 -3.20
N VAL A 162 8.08 2.99 -2.67
CA VAL A 162 7.70 2.99 -1.25
C VAL A 162 6.78 1.81 -0.96
N LEU A 163 5.80 1.55 -1.83
CA LEU A 163 4.90 0.40 -1.68
C LEU A 163 5.65 -0.93 -1.62
N LEU A 164 6.62 -1.15 -2.49
CA LEU A 164 7.40 -2.40 -2.51
C LEU A 164 8.36 -2.52 -1.32
N HIS A 165 8.85 -1.39 -0.82
CA HIS A 165 9.62 -1.34 0.43
C HIS A 165 8.75 -1.78 1.62
N GLU A 166 7.57 -1.19 1.77
CA GLU A 166 6.64 -1.57 2.84
C GLU A 166 6.14 -3.02 2.69
N TYR A 167 5.91 -3.49 1.45
CA TYR A 167 5.63 -4.90 1.20
C TYR A 167 6.77 -5.81 1.68
N GLY A 168 8.04 -5.42 1.47
CA GLY A 168 9.18 -6.16 1.99
C GLY A 168 9.15 -6.30 3.51
N HIS A 169 8.79 -5.22 4.23
CA HIS A 169 8.59 -5.27 5.69
C HIS A 169 7.44 -6.19 6.10
N LEU A 170 6.33 -6.22 5.35
CA LEU A 170 5.25 -7.20 5.57
C LEU A 170 5.75 -8.64 5.44
N MET A 171 6.71 -8.86 4.53
CA MET A 171 7.42 -10.14 4.32
C MET A 171 8.61 -10.35 5.25
N LYS A 172 8.67 -9.60 6.36
CA LYS A 172 9.67 -9.70 7.43
C LYS A 172 11.10 -9.35 7.01
N LEU A 173 11.28 -8.63 5.90
CA LEU A 173 12.57 -8.05 5.58
C LEU A 173 12.84 -6.86 6.50
N THR A 174 14.11 -6.71 6.90
CA THR A 174 14.62 -5.48 7.53
C THR A 174 15.22 -4.58 6.47
N HIS A 175 15.63 -3.36 6.88
CA HIS A 175 16.40 -2.48 6.02
C HIS A 175 17.67 -3.16 5.49
N CYS A 176 18.07 -2.76 4.28
CA CYS A 176 19.22 -3.30 3.57
C CYS A 176 20.23 -2.18 3.26
N GLU A 177 21.52 -2.45 3.41
CA GLU A 177 22.58 -1.46 3.10
C GLU A 177 23.01 -1.49 1.62
N CYS A 178 22.56 -2.50 0.86
CA CYS A 178 22.88 -2.62 -0.57
C CYS A 178 21.97 -1.75 -1.43
N SER A 179 22.33 -1.61 -2.72
CA SER A 179 21.44 -1.08 -3.76
C SER A 179 20.22 -2.02 -3.92
N CYS A 180 19.16 -1.71 -3.19
CA CYS A 180 17.98 -2.55 -2.99
C CYS A 180 16.76 -1.67 -2.68
N ILE A 181 15.57 -2.16 -3.01
CA ILE A 181 14.32 -1.49 -2.63
C ILE A 181 14.16 -1.33 -1.11
N MET A 182 14.79 -2.22 -0.33
CA MET A 182 14.79 -2.20 1.14
C MET A 182 15.82 -1.24 1.75
N SER A 183 16.54 -0.45 0.95
CA SER A 183 17.45 0.57 1.49
C SER A 183 16.69 1.68 2.20
N ILE A 184 17.28 2.28 3.24
CA ILE A 184 16.69 3.46 3.91
C ILE A 184 16.77 4.65 2.97
N VAL A 185 15.72 5.49 2.94
CA VAL A 185 15.74 6.79 2.27
C VAL A 185 15.16 7.84 3.18
N SER A 186 15.78 9.02 3.19
CA SER A 186 15.38 10.17 4.00
C SER A 186 14.87 11.35 3.15
N SER A 187 15.09 11.29 1.84
CA SER A 187 14.76 12.37 0.91
C SER A 187 14.16 11.84 -0.41
N LEU A 188 13.49 12.72 -1.16
CA LEU A 188 12.98 12.37 -2.49
C LEU A 188 14.11 12.05 -3.47
N SER A 189 15.27 12.71 -3.33
CA SER A 189 16.44 12.45 -4.19
C SER A 189 16.96 11.04 -3.98
N GLU A 190 17.11 10.61 -2.72
CA GLU A 190 17.49 9.23 -2.40
C GLU A 190 16.44 8.21 -2.86
N LEU A 191 15.15 8.56 -2.75
CA LEU A 191 14.07 7.71 -3.28
C LEU A 191 14.11 7.60 -4.81
N ASP A 192 14.53 8.65 -5.51
CA ASP A 192 14.75 8.62 -6.96
C ASP A 192 15.90 7.70 -7.35
N GLU A 193 17.00 7.74 -6.58
CA GLU A 193 18.18 6.90 -6.78
C GLU A 193 17.97 5.44 -6.36
N ARG A 194 17.05 5.20 -5.41
CA ARG A 194 16.70 3.84 -4.94
C ARG A 194 16.30 2.98 -6.13
N PRO A 195 16.90 1.80 -6.34
CA PRO A 195 16.57 0.98 -7.48
C PRO A 195 15.21 0.30 -7.30
N LEU A 196 14.49 0.09 -8.40
CA LEU A 196 13.28 -0.72 -8.42
C LEU A 196 13.66 -2.21 -8.54
N LYS A 197 14.35 -2.76 -7.54
CA LYS A 197 14.70 -4.21 -7.47
C LYS A 197 15.05 -4.63 -6.04
N PHE A 198 14.81 -5.90 -5.71
CA PHE A 198 15.37 -6.51 -4.51
C PHE A 198 16.79 -7.02 -4.80
N CYS A 199 17.71 -6.90 -3.84
CA CYS A 199 19.03 -7.54 -3.96
C CYS A 199 18.91 -9.05 -3.73
N SER A 200 19.93 -9.83 -4.13
CA SER A 200 19.91 -11.29 -4.01
C SER A 200 19.69 -11.78 -2.57
N SER A 201 20.24 -11.07 -1.57
CA SER A 201 20.03 -11.40 -0.16
C SER A 201 18.55 -11.24 0.26
N CYS A 202 17.94 -10.09 -0.08
CA CYS A 202 16.52 -9.87 0.19
C CYS A 202 15.62 -10.86 -0.58
N ILE A 203 15.97 -11.19 -1.82
CA ILE A 203 15.25 -12.21 -2.61
C ILE A 203 15.28 -13.56 -1.91
N ASN A 204 16.45 -14.01 -1.47
CA ASN A 204 16.58 -15.29 -0.77
C ASN A 204 15.73 -15.31 0.52
N GLN A 205 15.73 -14.22 1.28
CA GLN A 205 14.88 -14.09 2.46
C GLN A 205 13.39 -14.09 2.12
N LEU A 206 12.97 -13.41 1.04
CA LEU A 206 11.56 -13.43 0.60
C LEU A 206 11.10 -14.84 0.25
N LEU A 207 11.94 -15.60 -0.47
CA LEU A 207 11.63 -16.98 -0.85
C LEU A 207 11.57 -17.93 0.35
N GLN A 208 12.37 -17.68 1.39
CA GLN A 208 12.32 -18.42 2.65
C GLN A 208 11.08 -18.06 3.49
N ASN A 209 10.70 -16.78 3.51
CA ASN A 209 9.61 -16.29 4.36
C ASN A 209 8.23 -16.50 3.73
N ASN A 210 8.14 -16.68 2.41
CA ASN A 210 6.86 -16.79 1.71
C ASN A 210 6.94 -17.58 0.40
N GLU A 211 6.30 -18.76 0.38
CA GLU A 211 6.23 -19.65 -0.78
C GLU A 211 5.46 -19.07 -1.98
N SER A 212 4.66 -18.02 -1.78
CA SER A 212 3.84 -17.39 -2.84
C SER A 212 4.55 -16.27 -3.61
N VAL A 213 5.85 -16.08 -3.38
CA VAL A 213 6.67 -15.08 -4.07
C VAL A 213 7.27 -15.68 -5.34
N SER A 214 7.14 -14.99 -6.47
CA SER A 214 7.68 -15.45 -7.77
C SER A 214 9.15 -15.03 -7.95
N PRO A 215 10.12 -15.97 -7.98
CA PRO A 215 11.55 -15.66 -8.04
C PRO A 215 11.96 -14.93 -9.33
N LYS A 216 11.32 -15.25 -10.47
CA LYS A 216 11.71 -14.76 -11.80
C LYS A 216 11.46 -13.25 -11.98
N ASN A 217 10.60 -12.65 -11.17
CA ASN A 217 10.14 -11.28 -11.35
C ASN A 217 10.69 -10.28 -10.30
N LEU A 218 11.51 -10.76 -9.35
CA LEU A 218 12.06 -9.93 -8.27
C LEU A 218 13.35 -9.19 -8.65
N LEU A 219 14.04 -9.65 -9.70
CA LEU A 219 15.35 -9.14 -10.14
C LEU A 219 15.22 -7.90 -11.06
N ILE A 220 14.09 -7.75 -11.76
CA ILE A 220 13.81 -6.62 -12.65
C ILE A 220 12.36 -6.22 -12.46
N LEU A 221 12.11 -5.29 -11.53
CA LEU A 221 10.83 -4.61 -11.47
C LEU A 221 10.93 -3.43 -12.42
N SER A 222 10.70 -3.67 -13.71
CA SER A 222 10.45 -2.57 -14.63
C SER A 222 9.01 -2.09 -14.40
N PRO A 223 8.79 -0.78 -14.20
CA PRO A 223 7.49 -0.20 -14.48
C PRO A 223 7.32 -0.39 -15.98
N GLY A 224 6.36 -1.23 -16.39
CA GLY A 224 6.26 -1.61 -17.78
C GLY A 224 6.16 -0.37 -18.66
N SER A 225 7.12 -0.17 -19.56
CA SER A 225 6.77 0.27 -20.91
C SER A 225 6.11 -0.93 -21.57
N GLU A 226 4.86 -0.77 -21.98
CA GLU A 226 4.34 -1.56 -23.11
C GLU A 226 5.28 -1.40 -24.32
#